data_AF-F7M8F6-F1
#
_entry.id   AF-F7M8F6-F1
#
_cell.length_a   1.000
_cell.length_b   1.000
_cell.length_c   1.000
_cell.angle_alpha   90.00
_cell.angle_beta   90.00
_cell.angle_gamma   90.00
#
_symmetry.space_group_name_H-M   'P 1'
#
loop_
_entity.id
_entity.type
_entity.pdbx_description
1 polymer ?
#
loop_
_entity_poly.entity_id
_entity_poly.type
_entity_poly.pdbx_seq_one_letter_code
_entity_poly.pdbx_strand_id
1 'polypeptide(L)' 'MSIYTVENFTSDITVEGYIAEFRDEPHFLELCKQCTNYGKSWGCPPFDFDTESFLRQSGKTHELKRFNKVVYQIS' A
#
# COMPACT_ATOMS: atom_id res chain seq x y z
N MET A 1 29.10 -11.93 -11.20
CA MET A 1 27.86 -11.87 -10.39
C MET A 1 28.03 -10.68 -9.44
N SER A 2 27.27 -9.60 -9.62
CA SER A 2 27.32 -8.47 -8.69
C SER A 2 26.63 -8.88 -7.38
N ILE A 3 27.30 -8.68 -6.25
CA ILE A 3 26.71 -8.90 -4.93
C ILE A 3 25.86 -7.66 -4.58
N TYR A 4 24.60 -7.89 -4.23
CA TYR A 4 23.71 -6.85 -3.74
C TYR A 4 23.21 -7.23 -2.36
N THR A 5 23.10 -6.24 -1.48
CA THR A 5 22.47 -6.39 -0.17
C THR A 5 21.14 -5.66 -0.19
N VAL A 6 20.09 -6.28 0.33
CA VAL A 6 18.78 -5.66 0.51
C VAL A 6 18.61 -5.32 1.97
N GLU A 7 18.50 -4.03 2.26
CA GLU A 7 18.16 -3.53 3.60
C GLU A 7 16.67 -3.19 3.66
N ASN A 8 16.02 -3.57 4.75
CA ASN A 8 14.60 -3.31 4.98
C ASN A 8 14.46 -2.22 6.04
N PHE A 9 13.67 -1.19 5.74
CA PHE A 9 13.32 -0.12 6.66
C PHE A 9 11.82 -0.11 6.91
N THR A 10 11.42 0.18 8.13
CA THR A 10 10.01 0.39 8.49
C THR A 10 9.86 1.70 9.24
N SER A 11 8.82 2.46 8.94
CA SER A 11 8.46 3.65 9.69
C SER A 11 6.97 3.65 9.98
N ASP A 12 6.60 4.12 11.17
CA ASP A 12 5.23 4.46 11.51
C ASP A 12 4.82 5.74 10.76
N ILE A 13 3.63 5.71 10.17
CA ILE A 13 2.99 6.89 9.57
C ILE A 13 1.57 7.05 10.13
N THR A 14 1.04 8.27 10.06
CA THR A 14 -0.37 8.52 10.38
C THR A 14 -1.25 8.00 9.24
N VAL A 15 -2.48 7.62 9.56
CA VAL A 15 -3.48 7.25 8.53
C VAL A 15 -3.69 8.41 7.54
N GLU A 16 -3.66 9.66 8.03
CA GLU A 16 -3.73 10.84 7.16
C GLU A 16 -2.57 10.91 6.16
N GLY A 17 -1.34 10.70 6.63
CA GLY A 17 -0.15 10.69 5.77
C GLY A 17 -0.19 9.52 4.79
N TYR A 18 -0.70 8.36 5.21
CA TYR A 18 -0.93 7.23 4.31
C TYR A 18 -1.89 7.57 3.17
N ILE A 19 -3.08 8.08 3.52
CA ILE A 19 -4.12 8.42 2.56
C ILE A 19 -3.62 9.50 1.59
N ALA A 20 -3.01 10.57 2.11
CA ALA A 20 -2.60 11.71 1.29
C ALA A 20 -1.43 11.39 0.34
N GLU A 21 -0.46 10.59 0.76
CA GLU A 21 0.78 10.38 -0.01
C GLU A 21 0.81 9.06 -0.79
N PHE A 22 0.07 8.03 -0.36
CA PHE A 22 0.22 6.67 -0.90
C PHE A 22 -1.09 6.05 -1.42
N ARG A 23 -2.24 6.67 -1.17
CA ARG A 23 -3.54 6.10 -1.54
C ARG A 23 -4.19 6.89 -2.68
N ASP A 24 -4.11 6.34 -3.89
CA ASP A 24 -4.86 6.83 -5.06
C ASP A 24 -5.99 5.84 -5.43
N GLU A 25 -7.05 5.84 -4.62
CA GLU A 25 -8.19 4.95 -4.83
C GLU A 25 -8.79 5.08 -6.24
N PRO A 26 -9.04 6.29 -6.79
CA PRO A 26 -9.61 6.42 -8.13
C PRO A 26 -8.75 5.75 -9.20
N HIS A 27 -7.44 5.96 -9.17
CA HIS A 27 -6.52 5.34 -10.14
C HIS A 27 -6.55 3.81 -10.04
N PHE A 28 -6.42 3.25 -8.84
CA PHE A 28 -6.40 1.80 -8.65
C PHE A 28 -7.76 1.16 -8.93
N LEU A 29 -8.88 1.85 -8.68
CA LEU A 29 -10.21 1.34 -9.01
C LEU A 29 -10.36 1.12 -10.52
N GLU A 30 -9.84 2.02 -11.35
CA GLU A 30 -9.85 1.85 -12.82
C GLU A 30 -8.97 0.68 -13.28
N LEU A 31 -7.84 0.43 -12.59
CA LEU A 31 -7.03 -0.76 -12.84
C LEU A 31 -7.74 -2.03 -12.39
N CYS A 32 -8.41 -2.00 -11.23
CA CYS A 32 -9.17 -3.14 -10.72
C CYS A 32 -10.29 -3.54 -11.68
N LYS A 33 -11.02 -2.60 -12.28
CA LYS A 33 -12.08 -2.88 -13.26
C LYS A 33 -11.59 -3.62 -14.50
N GLN A 34 -10.31 -3.49 -14.85
CA GLN A 34 -9.69 -4.20 -15.97
C GLN A 34 -9.20 -5.61 -15.59
N CYS A 35 -9.11 -5.90 -14.29
CA CYS A 35 -8.66 -7.19 -13.79
C CYS A 35 -9.78 -8.23 -13.89
N THR A 36 -9.42 -9.44 -14.33
CA THR A 36 -10.35 -10.58 -14.41
C THR A 36 -10.88 -11.03 -13.03
N ASN A 37 -10.25 -10.58 -11.94
CA ASN A 37 -10.64 -10.87 -10.56
C ASN A 37 -11.53 -9.80 -9.92
N TYR A 38 -11.91 -8.73 -10.64
CA TYR A 38 -12.83 -7.72 -10.13
C TYR A 38 -14.11 -8.36 -9.58
N GLY A 39 -14.48 -8.03 -8.33
CA GLY A 39 -15.62 -8.62 -7.63
C GLY A 39 -15.54 -10.12 -7.32
N LYS A 40 -14.38 -10.78 -7.47
CA LYS A 40 -14.23 -12.24 -7.26
C LYS A 40 -13.46 -12.64 -6.01
N SER A 41 -12.88 -11.68 -5.30
CA SER A 41 -12.15 -11.94 -4.05
C SER A 41 -12.54 -10.95 -2.98
N TRP A 42 -12.34 -11.32 -1.72
CA TRP A 42 -12.64 -10.46 -0.56
C TRP A 42 -11.88 -9.13 -0.59
N GLY A 43 -10.70 -9.09 -1.22
CA GLY A 43 -9.91 -7.87 -1.37
C GLY A 43 -10.22 -7.06 -2.63
N CYS A 44 -11.19 -7.48 -3.47
CA CYS A 44 -11.50 -6.78 -4.71
C CYS A 44 -12.74 -5.88 -4.55
N PRO A 45 -12.71 -4.65 -5.11
CA PRO A 45 -13.90 -3.82 -5.22
C PRO A 45 -14.97 -4.45 -6.15
N PRO A 46 -16.23 -3.99 -6.08
CA PRO A 46 -16.74 -2.91 -5.22
C PRO A 46 -16.97 -3.36 -3.77
N PHE A 47 -16.66 -2.48 -2.83
CA PHE A 47 -16.92 -2.70 -1.40
C PHE A 47 -18.29 -2.13 -1.02
N ASP A 48 -18.95 -2.74 -0.04
CA ASP A 48 -20.24 -2.31 0.51
C ASP A 48 -20.09 -1.27 1.65
N PHE A 49 -18.86 -0.80 1.89
CA PHE A 49 -18.53 0.22 2.86
C PHE A 49 -17.58 1.28 2.27
N ASP A 50 -17.57 2.46 2.87
CA ASP A 50 -16.58 3.49 2.56
C ASP A 50 -15.22 3.10 3.14
N THR A 51 -14.33 2.69 2.23
CA THR A 51 -12.98 2.24 2.59
C THR A 51 -12.12 3.33 3.23
N GLU A 52 -12.31 4.61 2.89
CA GLU A 52 -11.54 5.69 3.50
C GLU A 52 -12.01 5.94 4.94
N SER A 53 -13.32 6.05 5.15
CA SER A 53 -13.89 6.16 6.49
C SER A 53 -13.53 4.96 7.37
N PHE A 54 -13.42 3.77 6.80
CA PHE A 54 -12.97 2.58 7.51
C PHE A 54 -11.51 2.71 7.97
N LEU A 55 -10.60 3.16 7.08
CA LEU A 55 -9.19 3.41 7.42
C LEU A 55 -9.06 4.45 8.54
N ARG A 56 -9.79 5.56 8.43
CA ARG A 56 -9.80 6.63 9.45
C ARG A 56 -10.31 6.15 10.81
N GLN A 57 -11.30 5.24 10.83
CA GLN A 57 -11.82 4.63 12.05
C GLN A 57 -10.85 3.61 12.68
N SER A 58 -10.10 2.87 11.86
CA SER A 58 -9.02 2.01 12.35
C SER A 58 -7.83 2.80 12.91
N GLY A 59 -7.76 4.10 12.63
CA GLY A 59 -6.67 5.03 12.95
C GLY A 59 -6.49 5.43 14.41
N LYS A 60 -6.69 4.53 15.37
CA LYS A 60 -5.90 4.57 16.62
C LYS A 60 -4.55 3.87 16.47
N THR A 61 -4.29 3.25 15.32
CA THR A 61 -3.14 2.36 15.12
C THR A 61 -2.28 2.89 13.98
N HIS A 62 -1.00 3.11 14.26
CA HIS A 62 0.02 3.51 13.31
C HIS A 62 0.09 2.51 12.15
N GLU A 63 0.23 2.99 10.91
CA GLU A 63 0.50 2.12 9.77
C GLU A 63 2.01 1.94 9.57
N LEU A 64 2.44 0.70 9.35
CA LEU A 64 3.85 0.38 9.09
C LEU A 64 4.13 0.49 7.60
N LYS A 65 4.89 1.51 7.21
CA LYS A 65 5.40 1.62 5.85
C LYS A 65 6.73 0.90 5.73
N ARG A 66 6.80 -0.12 4.87
CA ARG A 66 8.03 -0.88 4.60
C ARG A 66 8.70 -0.39 3.32
N PHE A 67 9.99 -0.12 3.40
CA PHE A 67 10.83 0.30 2.29
C PHE A 67 11.98 -0.68 2.12
N ASN A 68 12.29 -1.05 0.89
CA ASN A 68 13.46 -1.87 0.58
C ASN A 68 14.49 -1.02 -0.16
N LYS A 69 15.71 -0.94 0.37
CA LYS A 69 16.84 -0.27 -0.29
C LYS A 69 17.80 -1.33 -0.80
N VAL A 70 18.06 -1.34 -2.11
CA VAL A 70 19.09 -2.18 -2.73
C VAL A 70 20.40 -1.41 -2.70
N VAL A 71 21.41 -1.96 -2.02
CA VAL A 71 22.75 -1.40 -1.96
C VAL A 71 23.68 -2.27 -2.80
N TYR A 72 24.27 -1.68 -3.84
CA TYR A 72 25.30 -2.31 -4.65
C TYR A 72 26.65 -2.09 -3.98
N GLN A 73 27.41 -3.17 -3.73
CA GLN A 73 28.81 -3.03 -3.36
C GLN A 73 29.62 -2.84 -4.64
N ILE A 74 30.07 -1.61 -4.89
CA ILE A 74 31.06 -1.33 -5.92
C ILE A 74 32.41 -1.76 -5.32
N SER A 75 32.98 -2.84 -5.82
CA SER A 75 34.33 -3.33 -5.49
C SER A 75 35.41 -2.47 -6.13
#